data_AF-A0A9P9D266-F1
#
_entry.id   AF-A0A9P9D266-F1
#
_cell.length_a   1.000
_cell.length_b   1.000
_cell.length_c   1.000
_cell.angle_alpha   90.00
_cell.angle_beta   90.00
_cell.angle_gamma   90.00
#
_symmetry.space_group_name_H-M   'P 1'
#
loop_
_entity.id
_entity.type
_entity.pdbx_description
1 polymer ?
#
loop_
_entity_poly.entity_id
_entity_poly.type
_entity_poly.pdbx_seq_one_letter_code
_entity_poly.pdbx_strand_id
1 'polypeptide(L)'
;MAISRKILRNTELDFFQFVASYDEERQKNAQLSASNDSLRHNLDRAHHAINTLESQLYADDSSDSCSHSCCNESSELNETLRLVERLESDIVQLEESKLRMQVEYDEEMDNVIQAYEGVLSEARVGPVQEKTESIELDAKSNS
;
A
#
# COMPACT_ATOMS: atom_id res chain seq x y z
N MET A 1 38.78 8.09 -14.60
CA MET A 1 38.03 6.81 -14.45
C MET A 1 37.70 6.39 -13.02
N ALA A 2 38.24 7.01 -11.96
CA ALA A 2 37.93 6.62 -10.57
C ALA A 2 36.57 7.16 -10.05
N ILE A 3 36.11 8.29 -10.57
CA ILE A 3 34.87 8.96 -10.16
C ILE A 3 33.64 8.16 -10.61
N SER A 4 33.63 7.67 -11.85
CA SER A 4 32.52 6.87 -12.40
C SER A 4 32.25 5.57 -11.63
N ARG A 5 33.29 4.92 -11.07
CA ARG A 5 33.10 3.71 -10.24
C ARG A 5 32.56 3.99 -8.84
N LYS A 6 32.81 5.18 -8.29
CA LYS A 6 32.25 5.59 -6.99
C LYS A 6 30.77 5.95 -7.12
N ILE A 7 30.40 6.64 -8.20
CA ILE A 7 29.00 6.99 -8.48
C ILE A 7 28.17 5.72 -8.69
N LEU A 8 28.64 4.77 -9.51
CA LEU A 8 27.93 3.49 -9.72
C LEU A 8 27.70 2.69 -8.43
N ARG A 9 28.70 2.62 -7.54
CA ARG A 9 28.55 1.89 -6.27
C ARG A 9 27.57 2.56 -5.32
N ASN A 10 27.53 3.88 -5.28
CA ASN A 10 26.59 4.61 -4.43
C ASN A 10 25.15 4.41 -4.93
N THR A 11 24.92 4.49 -6.24
CA THR A 11 23.59 4.22 -6.82
C THR A 11 23.13 2.77 -6.64
N GLU A 12 24.05 1.80 -6.69
CA GLU A 12 23.73 0.40 -6.38
C GLU A 12 23.34 0.24 -4.91
N LEU A 13 24.06 0.88 -3.99
CA LEU A 13 23.75 0.86 -2.55
C LEU A 13 22.37 1.48 -2.25
N ASP A 14 22.07 2.63 -2.84
CA ASP A 14 20.77 3.29 -2.67
C ASP A 14 19.63 2.43 -3.22
N PHE A 15 19.84 1.76 -4.36
CA PHE A 15 18.87 0.83 -4.92
C PHE A 15 18.63 -0.38 -4.02
N PHE A 16 19.68 -1.01 -3.47
CA PHE A 16 19.50 -2.14 -2.54
C PHE A 16 18.80 -1.74 -1.25
N GLN A 17 19.07 -0.53 -0.75
CA GLN A 17 18.41 -0.01 0.43
C GLN A 17 16.92 0.30 0.17
N PHE A 18 16.60 0.84 -1.02
CA PHE A 18 15.22 1.01 -1.46
C PHE A 18 14.47 -0.33 -1.57
N VAL A 19 15.07 -1.34 -2.21
CA VAL A 19 14.45 -2.68 -2.32
C VAL A 19 14.18 -3.30 -0.95
N ALA A 20 15.12 -3.17 0.00
CA ALA A 20 14.91 -3.66 1.36
C ALA A 20 13.75 -2.95 2.07
N SER A 21 13.68 -1.62 1.96
CA SER A 21 12.56 -0.82 2.49
C SER A 21 11.22 -1.21 1.85
N TYR A 22 11.24 -1.48 0.54
CA TYR A 22 10.05 -1.90 -0.20
C TYR A 22 9.54 -3.28 0.22
N ASP A 23 10.46 -4.24 0.42
CA ASP A 23 10.08 -5.58 0.89
C ASP A 23 9.46 -5.54 2.30
N GLU A 24 9.96 -4.68 3.20
CA GLU A 24 9.38 -4.46 4.53
C GLU A 24 7.97 -3.88 4.46
N GLU A 25 7.75 -2.84 3.64
CA GLU A 25 6.42 -2.24 3.48
C GLU A 25 5.42 -3.19 2.82
N ARG A 26 5.87 -3.98 1.85
CA ARG A 26 5.05 -5.04 1.26
C ARG A 26 4.62 -6.08 2.29
N GLN A 27 5.52 -6.45 3.20
CA GLN A 27 5.21 -7.38 4.28
C GLN A 27 4.19 -6.80 5.27
N LYS A 28 4.33 -5.52 5.65
CA LYS A 28 3.34 -4.83 6.51
C LYS A 28 1.97 -4.76 5.84
N ASN A 29 1.91 -4.44 4.55
CA ASN A 29 0.66 -4.37 3.80
C ASN A 29 -0.04 -5.75 3.74
N ALA A 30 0.72 -6.83 3.56
CA ALA A 30 0.18 -8.19 3.63
C ALA A 30 -0.42 -8.52 5.01
N GLN A 31 0.24 -8.11 6.10
CA GLN A 31 -0.26 -8.29 7.46
C GLN A 31 -1.55 -7.49 7.70
N LEU A 32 -1.59 -6.23 7.24
CA LEU A 32 -2.78 -5.38 7.35
C LEU A 32 -3.95 -5.94 6.54
N SER A 33 -3.71 -6.49 5.34
CA SER A 33 -4.75 -7.15 4.56
C SER A 33 -5.32 -8.36 5.29
N ALA A 34 -4.46 -9.21 5.87
CA ALA A 34 -4.91 -10.36 6.66
C ALA A 34 -5.70 -9.93 7.91
N SER A 35 -5.29 -8.83 8.56
CA SER A 35 -6.03 -8.25 9.69
C SER A 35 -7.41 -7.73 9.25
N ASN A 36 -7.50 -7.07 8.10
CA ASN A 36 -8.76 -6.56 7.55
C ASN A 36 -9.73 -7.71 7.24
N ASP A 37 -9.24 -8.78 6.60
CA ASP A 37 -10.05 -9.98 6.32
C ASP A 37 -10.59 -10.61 7.61
N SER A 38 -9.78 -10.68 8.66
CA SER A 38 -10.23 -11.18 9.97
C SER A 38 -11.27 -10.28 10.62
N LEU A 39 -11.15 -8.96 10.51
CA LEU A 39 -12.13 -8.02 11.06
C LEU A 39 -13.46 -8.10 10.32
N ARG A 40 -13.44 -8.20 8.98
CA ARG A 40 -14.64 -8.43 8.17
C ARG A 40 -15.37 -9.70 8.57
N HIS A 41 -14.63 -10.80 8.77
CA HIS A 41 -15.23 -12.04 9.26
C HIS A 41 -15.91 -11.90 10.63
N ASN A 42 -15.29 -11.14 11.55
CA ASN A 42 -15.88 -10.87 12.86
C ASN A 42 -17.11 -9.97 12.77
N LEU A 43 -17.10 -8.98 11.86
CA LEU A 43 -18.24 -8.10 11.59
C LEU A 43 -19.45 -8.91 11.07
N ASP A 44 -19.22 -9.80 10.10
CA ASP A 44 -20.27 -10.67 9.56
C ASP A 44 -20.89 -11.56 10.64
N ARG A 45 -20.05 -12.09 11.54
CA ARG A 45 -20.52 -12.88 12.68
C ARG A 45 -21.35 -12.05 13.65
N ALA A 46 -20.94 -10.81 13.93
CA ALA A 46 -21.67 -9.91 14.82
C ALA A 46 -23.04 -9.52 14.23
N HIS A 47 -23.11 -9.21 12.94
CA HIS A 47 -24.39 -9.00 12.24
C HIS A 47 -25.31 -10.22 12.32
N HIS A 48 -24.75 -11.43 12.16
CA HIS A 48 -25.52 -12.66 12.32
C HIS A 48 -26.07 -12.84 13.74
N ALA A 49 -25.29 -12.48 14.76
CA ALA A 49 -25.72 -12.52 16.15
C ALA A 49 -26.82 -11.49 16.43
N ILE A 50 -26.69 -10.26 15.94
CA ILE A 50 -27.71 -9.20 16.02
C ILE A 50 -29.02 -9.68 15.39
N ASN A 51 -28.99 -10.16 14.15
CA ASN A 51 -30.19 -10.64 13.47
C ASN A 51 -30.88 -11.79 14.24
N THR A 52 -30.09 -12.64 14.90
CA THR A 52 -30.59 -13.76 15.71
C THR A 52 -31.26 -13.26 16.99
N LEU A 53 -30.62 -12.33 17.71
CA LEU A 53 -31.15 -11.72 18.93
C LEU A 53 -32.39 -10.88 18.63
N GLU A 54 -32.38 -10.07 17.58
CA GLU A 54 -33.57 -9.33 17.13
C GLU A 54 -34.72 -10.28 16.80
N SER A 55 -34.45 -11.38 16.07
CA SER A 55 -35.48 -12.38 15.77
C SER A 55 -36.05 -13.05 17.02
N GLN A 56 -35.24 -13.28 18.05
CA GLN A 56 -35.71 -13.82 19.34
C GLN A 56 -36.55 -12.79 20.10
N LEU A 57 -36.12 -11.52 20.11
CA LEU A 57 -36.83 -10.44 20.78
C LEU A 57 -38.23 -10.19 20.17
N TYR A 58 -38.37 -10.26 18.85
CA TYR A 58 -39.66 -10.08 18.16
C TYR A 58 -40.53 -11.36 18.12
N ALA A 59 -39.99 -12.53 18.48
CA ALA A 59 -40.75 -13.78 18.55
C ALA A 59 -41.54 -13.93 19.86
N ASP A 60 -41.24 -13.15 20.90
CA ASP A 60 -41.78 -13.31 22.26
C ASP A 60 -42.99 -12.42 22.60
N ASP A 61 -43.54 -11.67 21.62
CA ASP A 61 -44.76 -10.84 21.76
C ASP A 61 -46.07 -11.65 22.03
N SER A 62 -45.96 -12.95 22.37
CA SER A 62 -47.11 -13.84 22.65
C SER A 62 -47.18 -14.35 24.10
N SER A 63 -46.29 -13.93 25.01
CA SER A 63 -46.27 -14.40 26.40
C SER A 63 -46.05 -13.26 27.42
N ASP A 64 -47.07 -12.98 28.22
CA ASP A 64 -47.20 -11.94 29.25
C ASP A 64 -46.28 -12.11 30.50
N SER A 65 -45.01 -12.51 30.32
CA SER A 65 -44.08 -12.77 31.44
C SER A 65 -42.66 -12.22 31.19
N CYS A 66 -42.50 -10.92 30.93
CA CYS A 66 -41.17 -10.29 31.05
C CYS A 66 -40.80 -10.15 32.54
N SER A 67 -40.03 -11.13 33.04
CA SER A 67 -39.26 -11.01 34.28
C SER A 67 -37.79 -11.27 33.96
N HIS A 68 -36.95 -10.25 34.14
CA HIS A 68 -35.47 -10.27 34.03
C HIS A 68 -34.79 -10.69 32.70
N SER A 69 -35.34 -11.59 31.86
CA SER A 69 -34.70 -12.07 30.61
C SER A 69 -34.58 -10.98 29.54
N CYS A 70 -35.68 -10.26 29.28
CA CYS A 70 -35.80 -9.22 28.25
C CYS A 70 -34.78 -8.07 28.44
N CYS A 71 -34.36 -7.80 29.69
CA CYS A 71 -33.39 -6.73 30.01
C CYS A 71 -31.94 -7.14 29.71
N ASN A 72 -31.59 -8.41 29.87
CA ASN A 72 -30.24 -8.91 29.56
C ASN A 72 -30.01 -8.98 28.05
N GLU A 73 -30.99 -9.48 27.30
CA GLU A 73 -30.95 -9.57 25.83
C GLU A 73 -30.82 -8.18 25.17
N SER A 74 -31.53 -7.17 25.70
CA SER A 74 -31.40 -5.79 25.23
C SER A 74 -30.02 -5.17 25.54
N SER A 75 -29.39 -5.56 26.64
CA SER A 75 -28.03 -5.13 26.99
C SER A 75 -26.98 -5.77 26.08
N GLU A 76 -27.09 -7.08 25.82
CA GLU A 76 -26.21 -7.82 24.92
C GLU A 76 -26.30 -7.32 23.48
N LEU A 77 -27.51 -6.99 23.01
CA LEU A 77 -27.73 -6.39 21.70
C LEU A 77 -27.02 -5.03 21.56
N ASN A 78 -27.13 -4.16 22.57
CA ASN A 78 -26.50 -2.83 22.55
C ASN A 78 -24.96 -2.92 22.60
N GLU A 79 -24.42 -3.89 23.34
CA GLU A 79 -22.96 -4.12 23.35
C GLU A 79 -22.46 -4.66 22.01
N THR A 80 -23.24 -5.54 21.36
CA THR A 80 -22.93 -6.06 20.03
C THR A 80 -22.99 -4.97 18.96
N LEU A 81 -23.99 -4.07 19.02
CA LEU A 81 -24.11 -2.93 18.11
C LEU A 81 -22.88 -2.00 18.21
N ARG A 82 -22.44 -1.68 19.43
CA ARG A 82 -21.23 -0.87 19.65
C ARG A 82 -19.95 -1.56 19.17
N LEU A 83 -19.91 -2.89 19.16
CA LEU A 83 -18.79 -3.63 18.60
C LEU A 83 -18.78 -3.53 17.07
N VAL A 84 -19.95 -3.65 16.44
CA VAL A 84 -20.15 -3.46 14.99
C VAL A 84 -19.68 -2.06 14.56
N GLU A 85 -20.17 -1.00 15.20
CA GLU A 85 -19.77 0.38 14.87
C GLU A 85 -18.24 0.60 14.96
N ARG A 86 -17.59 -0.02 15.96
CA ARG A 86 -16.13 0.03 16.11
C ARG A 86 -15.42 -0.72 14.99
N LEU A 87 -15.87 -1.94 14.69
CA LEU A 87 -15.29 -2.75 13.61
C LEU A 87 -15.46 -2.09 12.24
N GLU A 88 -16.61 -1.48 11.97
CA GLU A 88 -16.85 -0.71 10.74
C GLU A 88 -15.89 0.47 10.64
N SER A 89 -15.71 1.24 11.72
CA SER A 89 -14.73 2.33 11.76
C SER A 89 -13.30 1.84 11.51
N ASP A 90 -12.89 0.74 12.14
CA ASP A 90 -11.55 0.18 11.99
C ASP A 90 -11.30 -0.32 10.56
N ILE A 91 -12.30 -0.94 9.93
CA ILE A 91 -12.23 -1.39 8.53
C ILE A 91 -12.03 -0.19 7.60
N VAL A 92 -12.79 0.89 7.77
CA VAL A 92 -12.66 2.10 6.95
C VAL A 92 -11.26 2.71 7.10
N GLN A 93 -10.76 2.84 8.33
CA GLN A 93 -9.42 3.38 8.57
C GLN A 93 -8.32 2.51 7.94
N LEU A 94 -8.47 1.19 7.99
CA LEU A 94 -7.53 0.27 7.35
C LEU A 94 -7.59 0.37 5.82
N GLU A 95 -8.77 0.51 5.24
CA GLU A 95 -8.95 0.69 3.79
C GLU A 95 -8.32 2.02 3.32
N GLU A 96 -8.52 3.12 4.07
CA GLU A 96 -7.88 4.40 3.79
C GLU A 96 -6.35 4.33 3.92
N SER A 97 -5.84 3.66 4.96
CA SER A 97 -4.41 3.46 5.15
C SER A 97 -3.80 2.65 4.00
N LYS A 98 -4.49 1.59 3.56
CA LYS A 98 -4.06 0.76 2.44
C LYS A 98 -4.00 1.55 1.14
N LEU A 99 -5.02 2.36 0.86
CA LEU A 99 -5.04 3.20 -0.35
C LEU A 99 -3.92 4.24 -0.32
N ARG A 100 -3.67 4.87 0.84
CA ARG A 100 -2.59 5.84 1.01
C ARG A 100 -1.21 5.25 0.72
N MET A 101 -0.92 4.07 1.29
CA MET A 101 0.35 3.38 1.03
C MET A 101 0.48 2.97 -0.44
N GLN A 102 -0.61 2.60 -1.10
CA GLN A 102 -0.59 2.28 -2.53
C GLN A 102 -0.23 3.50 -3.37
N VAL A 103 -0.81 4.66 -3.08
CA VAL A 103 -0.49 5.92 -3.77
C VAL A 103 0.97 6.31 -3.55
N GLU A 104 1.45 6.25 -2.31
CA GLU A 104 2.84 6.58 -1.97
C GLU A 104 3.83 5.66 -2.72
N TYR A 105 3.52 4.35 -2.81
CA TYR A 105 4.31 3.40 -3.59
C TYR A 105 4.33 3.75 -5.08
N ASP A 106 3.18 4.04 -5.67
CA ASP A 106 3.09 4.37 -7.09
C ASP A 106 3.85 5.67 -7.40
N GLU A 107 3.75 6.69 -6.53
CA GLU A 107 4.52 7.95 -6.63
C GLU A 107 6.03 7.73 -6.52
N GLU A 108 6.48 6.89 -5.57
CA GLU A 108 7.90 6.59 -5.39
C GLU A 108 8.47 5.81 -6.58
N MET A 109 7.70 4.88 -7.14
CA MET A 109 8.09 4.15 -8.35
C MET A 109 8.21 5.06 -9.56
N ASP A 110 7.28 6.00 -9.75
CA ASP A 110 7.36 7.00 -10.82
C ASP A 110 8.60 7.88 -10.68
N ASN A 111 8.96 8.28 -9.46
CA ASN A 111 10.18 9.05 -9.19
C ASN A 111 11.45 8.25 -9.53
N VAL A 112 11.49 6.96 -9.17
CA VAL A 112 12.62 6.06 -9.50
C VAL A 112 12.75 5.88 -11.01
N ILE A 113 11.65 5.68 -11.72
CA ILE A 113 11.63 5.55 -13.18
C ILE A 113 12.18 6.83 -13.83
N GLN A 114 11.69 8.00 -13.41
CA GLN A 114 12.16 9.29 -13.93
C GLN A 114 13.66 9.51 -13.67
N ALA A 115 14.14 9.17 -12.48
CA ALA A 115 15.57 9.26 -12.15
C ALA A 115 16.43 8.37 -13.06
N TYR A 116 15.98 7.13 -13.31
CA TYR A 116 16.66 6.19 -14.19
C TYR A 116 16.67 6.66 -15.66
N GLU A 117 15.54 7.17 -16.16
CA GLU A 117 15.45 7.79 -17.49
C GLU A 117 16.37 9.01 -17.63
N GLY A 118 16.46 9.84 -16.59
CA GLY A 118 17.40 10.96 -16.50
C GLY A 118 18.84 10.51 -16.67
N VAL A 119 19.29 9.51 -15.90
CA VAL A 119 20.65 8.96 -16.00
C VAL A 119 20.93 8.36 -17.38
N LEU A 120 19.97 7.64 -17.97
CA LEU A 120 20.11 7.12 -19.33
C LEU A 120 20.22 8.23 -20.38
N SER A 121 19.46 9.32 -20.21
CA SER A 121 19.52 10.47 -21.11
C SER A 121 20.87 11.19 -21.04
N GLU A 122 21.43 11.40 -19.85
CA GLU A 122 22.76 11.98 -19.65
C GLU A 122 23.86 11.07 -20.21
N ALA A 123 23.75 9.75 -20.03
CA ALA A 123 24.68 8.78 -20.60
C ALA A 123 24.63 8.73 -22.14
N ARG A 124 23.51 9.11 -22.76
CA ARG A 124 23.35 9.18 -24.22
C ARG A 124 23.96 10.45 -24.83
N VAL A 125 24.22 11.48 -24.03
CA VAL A 125 24.64 12.82 -24.48
C VAL A 125 26.16 13.07 -24.36
N GLY A 126 26.99 12.09 -23.97
CA GLY A 126 28.45 12.24 -24.00
C GLY A 126 29.26 10.99 -24.40
N PRO A 127 30.33 11.08 -25.25
CA PRO A 127 30.75 12.15 -26.15
C PRO A 127 30.50 11.79 -27.63
N VAL A 128 29.62 12.52 -28.30
CA VAL A 128 29.52 12.56 -29.78
C VAL A 128 30.36 13.72 -30.35
N GLN A 129 31.09 14.47 -29.53
CA GLN A 129 31.84 15.66 -29.96
C GLN A 129 33.33 15.45 -30.28
N GLU A 130 33.89 14.24 -30.15
CA GLU A 130 35.34 14.03 -30.39
C GLU A 130 35.69 13.31 -31.71
N LYS A 131 34.78 13.30 -32.71
CA LYS A 131 35.02 12.56 -33.97
C LYS A 131 34.73 13.29 -35.29
N THR A 132 34.53 14.61 -35.27
CA THR A 132 34.32 15.38 -36.53
C THR A 132 35.38 16.43 -36.85
N GLU A 133 36.45 16.56 -36.07
CA GLU A 133 37.59 17.44 -36.42
C GLU A 133 38.88 16.63 -36.53
N SER A 134 39.01 15.79 -37.56
CA SER A 134 40.33 15.24 -37.99
C SER A 134 40.35 14.76 -39.45
N ILE A 135 39.37 15.11 -40.30
CA ILE A 135 39.41 14.77 -41.73
C ILE A 135 39.23 16.03 -42.56
N GLU A 136 40.19 16.95 -42.45
CA GLU A 136 40.44 17.94 -43.49
C GLU A 136 41.88 18.41 -43.28
N LEU A 137 42.82 17.72 -43.92
CA LEU A 137 44.17 18.17 -44.30
C LEU A 137 44.89 16.92 -44.82
N ASP A 138 44.64 16.58 -46.09
CA ASP A 138 45.59 15.88 -46.99
C ASP A 138 44.89 15.52 -48.31
N ALA A 139 44.49 16.54 -49.06
CA ALA A 139 44.08 16.36 -50.47
C ALA A 139 44.42 17.59 -51.32
N LYS A 140 45.59 18.20 -51.11
CA LYS A 140 46.19 19.17 -52.06
C LYS A 140 47.71 19.16 -51.96
N SER A 141 48.33 18.05 -52.37
CA SER A 141 49.69 18.09 -52.93
C SER A 141 49.97 16.79 -53.68
N ASN A 142 49.58 16.76 -54.95
CA ASN A 142 50.20 15.96 -56.01
C ASN A 142 49.63 16.44 -57.35
N SER A 143 50.16 17.58 -57.81
CA SER A 143 50.32 17.92 -59.22
C SER A 143 51.80 18.15 -59.47
#